data_AF-A0A6B3ASE6-F1
#
_entry.id   AF-A0A6B3ASE6-F1
#
_cell.length_a   1.000
_cell.length_b   1.000
_cell.length_c   1.000
_cell.angle_alpha   90.00
_cell.angle_beta   90.00
_cell.angle_gamma   90.00
#
_symmetry.space_group_name_H-M   'P 1'
#
loop_
_entity.id
_entity.type
_entity.pdbx_description
1 polymer ?
#
loop_
_entity_poly.entity_id
_entity_poly.type
_entity_poly.pdbx_seq_one_letter_code
_entity_poly.pdbx_strand_id
1 'polypeptide(L)'
;MGSYALPRSALSRPLRALLPALLVGVLGASAALVAPSDANAAENTLGAAAAQSGRYFGTAIASGKLGDSAYTSIASREFNMVTAENEMKIDATEPQRGQFNFSSGDRVYNWAVQNGKKVRGHTLAWHSQQPGWMQSLSGSTLRQAMIDHINGVMGHYKGKIAQWDVVNEAFADGSSGARRDSNLQRSGNDWIEVAFRTARAADPSAKLCYNDYNVENWTWAKTQAMYNMVKDFKQRGVPIDCVGFQSHFNSGSPYNSNFRTTLQNFAALGVDVAITELDIQGASGSTYASVVNDCLAVSRCLGITVWGVRDSDSWRSGDTPLLFNNDGSKKAAYTSVLNALNGGSTTPPDPGGNEGGSGQLKGVASGRCVDVPNSSTSDGAAVQLYDCRNATNQQWASTSAGELRVYGNKCLDAAGSGNGAKIQIYSCWGGDNQKWRLNSDGSIVGVQSGLCLDAVGAGTANGTQLQLYTCSGGSNQRWTLSS
;
A
#
# COMPACT_ATOMS: atom_id res chain seq x y z
N MET A 1 -20.36 -16.75 71.94
CA MET A 1 -19.99 -17.70 73.01
C MET A 1 -20.54 -19.05 72.58
N GLY A 2 -19.79 -20.12 72.35
CA GLY A 2 -18.37 -20.45 72.38
C GLY A 2 -18.37 -21.93 71.97
N SER A 3 -17.69 -22.27 70.87
CA SER A 3 -16.35 -22.88 70.94
C SER A 3 -16.41 -24.35 71.38
N TYR A 4 -15.89 -25.27 70.57
CA TYR A 4 -14.49 -25.70 70.66
C TYR A 4 -14.23 -26.91 69.76
N ALA A 5 -13.22 -26.77 68.91
CA ALA A 5 -12.63 -27.83 68.11
C ALA A 5 -11.40 -28.42 68.82
N LEU A 6 -11.32 -29.76 68.78
CA LEU A 6 -10.18 -30.71 68.81
C LEU A 6 -9.23 -30.72 70.03
N PRO A 7 -8.70 -31.91 70.41
CA PRO A 7 -7.26 -32.16 70.14
C PRO A 7 -6.75 -33.62 70.03
N ARG A 8 -5.59 -33.76 69.32
CA ARG A 8 -4.40 -34.65 69.56
C ARG A 8 -4.58 -36.18 69.34
N SER A 9 -3.59 -37.03 68.99
CA SER A 9 -2.11 -37.07 69.15
C SER A 9 -1.56 -38.16 68.20
N ALA A 10 -0.44 -38.00 67.49
CA ALA A 10 0.97 -38.23 67.88
C ALA A 10 1.48 -39.68 67.69
N LEU A 11 2.64 -39.80 67.03
CA LEU A 11 3.76 -40.78 67.15
C LEU A 11 4.67 -40.51 65.92
N SER A 12 6.00 -40.38 65.93
CA SER A 12 7.07 -40.56 66.92
C SER A 12 8.38 -39.95 66.36
N ARG A 13 9.17 -39.27 67.20
CA ARG A 13 10.61 -38.95 67.05
C ARG A 13 11.47 -40.14 67.58
N PRO A 14 12.84 -40.20 67.56
CA PRO A 14 13.87 -39.17 67.31
C PRO A 14 15.07 -39.65 66.42
N LEU A 15 16.03 -38.80 66.00
CA LEU A 15 17.34 -38.64 66.66
C LEU A 15 18.11 -37.45 66.07
N ARG A 16 18.82 -36.75 66.95
CA ARG A 16 19.62 -35.53 66.72
C ARG A 16 21.03 -35.87 66.22
N ALA A 17 21.58 -35.07 65.30
CA ALA A 17 23.01 -34.71 65.29
C ALA A 17 23.28 -33.42 64.47
N LEU A 18 23.70 -32.38 65.20
CA LEU A 18 24.74 -31.36 64.94
C LEU A 18 24.68 -30.40 63.70
N LEU A 19 24.85 -29.11 64.04
CA LEU A 19 24.95 -27.83 63.29
C LEU A 19 26.10 -27.73 62.23
N PRO A 20 26.34 -26.57 61.54
CA PRO A 20 25.48 -25.62 60.80
C PRO A 20 26.07 -25.20 59.41
N ALA A 21 25.33 -24.32 58.71
CA ALA A 21 25.83 -23.21 57.86
C ALA A 21 25.93 -23.38 56.31
N LEU A 22 25.32 -22.38 55.66
CA LEU A 22 25.43 -21.86 54.29
C LEU A 22 25.04 -22.75 53.11
N LEU A 23 23.94 -22.39 52.44
CA LEU A 23 23.86 -22.37 50.97
C LEU A 23 22.73 -21.43 50.48
N VAL A 24 23.18 -20.27 49.99
CA VAL A 24 22.71 -19.49 48.84
C VAL A 24 21.25 -19.69 48.40
N GLY A 25 20.44 -18.63 48.55
CA GLY A 25 19.17 -18.51 47.86
C GLY A 25 19.36 -18.36 46.36
N VAL A 26 18.79 -19.29 45.58
CA VAL A 26 18.65 -19.15 44.13
C VAL A 26 17.27 -18.58 43.86
N LEU A 27 17.22 -17.30 43.48
CA LEU A 27 16.09 -16.71 42.77
C LEU A 27 16.01 -17.38 41.39
N GLY A 28 15.04 -18.30 41.23
CA GLY A 28 14.69 -18.84 39.92
C GLY A 28 14.01 -17.76 39.08
N ALA A 29 14.75 -17.16 38.15
CA ALA A 29 14.17 -16.34 37.09
C ALA A 29 13.45 -17.26 36.10
N SER A 30 12.12 -17.24 36.11
CA SER A 30 11.29 -17.83 35.06
C SER A 30 11.48 -17.03 33.78
N ALA A 31 12.47 -17.38 32.97
CA ALA A 31 12.57 -16.91 31.60
C ALA A 31 11.39 -17.51 30.83
N ALA A 32 10.37 -16.70 30.55
CA ALA A 32 9.37 -17.03 29.56
C ALA A 32 10.10 -17.21 28.22
N LEU A 33 10.19 -18.46 27.76
CA LEU A 33 10.58 -18.79 26.40
C LEU A 33 9.56 -18.16 25.46
N VAL A 34 9.85 -16.95 24.97
CA VAL A 34 9.18 -16.39 23.80
C VAL A 34 9.57 -17.29 22.65
N ALA A 35 8.65 -18.16 22.22
CA ALA A 35 8.82 -18.88 20.97
C ALA A 35 9.06 -17.82 19.88
N PRO A 36 10.11 -17.96 19.04
CA PRO A 36 10.26 -17.08 17.89
C PRO A 36 8.98 -17.20 17.07
N SER A 37 8.41 -16.05 16.69
CA SER A 37 7.33 -16.00 15.71
C SER A 37 7.74 -16.82 14.51
N ASP A 38 6.94 -17.84 14.15
CA ASP A 38 7.13 -18.58 12.90
C ASP A 38 7.33 -17.56 11.78
N ALA A 39 8.47 -17.64 11.10
CA ALA A 39 8.72 -16.83 9.92
C ALA A 39 7.68 -17.26 8.88
N ASN A 40 6.58 -16.51 8.76
CA ASN A 40 5.60 -16.74 7.72
C ASN A 40 6.32 -16.71 6.36
N ALA A 41 5.99 -17.67 5.50
CA ALA A 41 6.48 -17.64 4.13
C ALA A 41 6.05 -16.32 3.46
N ALA A 42 6.91 -15.76 2.61
CA ALA A 42 6.57 -14.56 1.84
C ALA A 42 5.30 -14.82 1.01
N GLU A 43 4.32 -13.93 1.11
CA GLU A 43 3.06 -14.04 0.38
C GLU A 43 3.20 -13.50 -1.04
N ASN A 44 2.36 -14.00 -1.95
CA ASN A 44 2.49 -13.73 -3.39
C ASN A 44 1.45 -12.73 -3.94
N THR A 45 0.57 -12.21 -3.10
CA THR A 45 -0.44 -11.18 -3.44
C THR A 45 -0.44 -10.04 -2.42
N LEU A 46 -0.83 -8.85 -2.86
CA LEU A 46 -0.73 -7.63 -2.04
C LEU A 46 -1.58 -7.71 -0.76
N GLY A 47 -2.83 -8.15 -0.90
CA GLY A 47 -3.77 -8.29 0.21
C GLY A 47 -3.30 -9.32 1.25
N ALA A 48 -2.77 -10.47 0.80
CA ALA A 48 -2.25 -11.50 1.71
C ALA A 48 -0.99 -11.02 2.43
N ALA A 49 -0.06 -10.39 1.72
CA ALA A 49 1.16 -9.83 2.31
C ALA A 49 0.84 -8.73 3.35
N ALA A 50 -0.08 -7.81 3.04
CA ALA A 50 -0.52 -6.80 4.02
C ALA A 50 -1.16 -7.42 5.27
N ALA A 51 -1.93 -8.50 5.11
CA ALA A 51 -2.60 -9.19 6.19
C ALA A 51 -1.63 -9.83 7.20
N GLN A 52 -0.39 -10.17 6.81
CA GLN A 52 0.65 -10.63 7.74
C GLN A 52 0.94 -9.63 8.86
N SER A 53 0.75 -8.34 8.59
CA SER A 53 0.93 -7.25 9.57
C SER A 53 -0.39 -6.74 10.17
N GLY A 54 -1.50 -7.47 9.97
CA GLY A 54 -2.84 -7.07 10.41
C GLY A 54 -3.48 -5.94 9.60
N ARG A 55 -2.96 -5.66 8.39
CA ARG A 55 -3.41 -4.56 7.50
C ARG A 55 -4.16 -5.07 6.28
N TYR A 56 -4.77 -4.15 5.53
CA TYR A 56 -5.34 -4.43 4.21
C TYR A 56 -4.51 -3.81 3.08
N PHE A 57 -4.66 -4.39 1.88
CA PHE A 57 -4.30 -3.73 0.62
C PHE A 57 -5.52 -3.74 -0.31
N GLY A 58 -5.96 -2.55 -0.71
CA GLY A 58 -7.22 -2.33 -1.41
C GLY A 58 -7.06 -1.67 -2.77
N THR A 59 -8.19 -1.58 -3.49
CA THR A 59 -8.28 -0.86 -4.76
C THR A 59 -9.64 -0.14 -4.90
N ALA A 60 -9.70 0.87 -5.77
CA ALA A 60 -10.94 1.43 -6.27
C ALA A 60 -11.57 0.52 -7.34
N ILE A 61 -12.86 0.23 -7.19
CA ILE A 61 -13.63 -0.61 -8.11
C ILE A 61 -14.66 0.23 -8.86
N ALA A 62 -14.65 0.11 -10.19
CA ALA A 62 -15.65 0.67 -11.08
C ALA A 62 -16.65 -0.42 -11.50
N SER A 63 -17.93 -0.21 -11.20
CA SER A 63 -19.02 -1.14 -11.51
C SER A 63 -19.12 -1.49 -12.99
N GLY A 64 -18.85 -0.52 -13.88
CA GLY A 64 -18.84 -0.70 -15.33
C GLY A 64 -17.72 -1.61 -15.85
N LYS A 65 -16.68 -1.85 -15.05
CA LYS A 65 -15.54 -2.72 -15.40
C LYS A 65 -15.68 -4.15 -14.86
N LEU A 66 -16.72 -4.45 -14.09
CA LEU A 66 -16.92 -5.78 -13.52
C LEU A 66 -17.26 -6.87 -14.55
N GLY A 67 -17.55 -6.49 -15.80
CA GLY A 67 -17.68 -7.43 -16.92
C GLY A 67 -16.35 -7.77 -17.62
N ASP A 68 -15.26 -7.05 -17.32
CA ASP A 68 -13.93 -7.32 -17.85
C ASP A 68 -13.26 -8.42 -16.99
N SER A 69 -13.00 -9.58 -17.60
CA SER A 69 -12.40 -10.72 -16.92
C SER A 69 -10.95 -10.48 -16.51
N ALA A 70 -10.17 -9.69 -17.28
CA ALA A 70 -8.80 -9.34 -16.93
C ALA A 70 -8.79 -8.41 -15.71
N TYR A 71 -9.67 -7.41 -15.69
CA TYR A 71 -9.86 -6.50 -14.57
C TYR A 71 -10.22 -7.26 -13.28
N THR A 72 -11.29 -8.06 -13.35
CA THR A 72 -11.80 -8.79 -12.18
C THR A 72 -10.86 -9.88 -11.69
N SER A 73 -10.09 -10.53 -12.58
CA SER A 73 -9.10 -11.54 -12.18
C SER A 73 -7.92 -10.95 -11.41
N ILE A 74 -7.46 -9.74 -11.77
CA ILE A 74 -6.44 -9.03 -10.99
C ILE A 74 -7.05 -8.54 -9.68
N ALA A 75 -8.20 -7.87 -9.76
CA ALA A 75 -8.82 -7.24 -8.61
C ALA A 75 -9.24 -8.24 -7.54
N SER A 76 -9.76 -9.40 -7.94
CA SER A 76 -10.18 -10.46 -7.00
C SER A 76 -8.99 -11.11 -6.30
N ARG A 77 -7.87 -11.32 -7.02
CA ARG A 77 -6.67 -11.98 -6.53
C ARG A 77 -5.84 -11.10 -5.59
N GLU A 78 -5.66 -9.83 -5.93
CA GLU A 78 -4.63 -9.00 -5.31
C GLU A 78 -5.12 -8.22 -4.08
N PHE A 79 -6.42 -7.95 -3.97
CA PHE A 79 -6.94 -7.01 -2.97
C PHE A 79 -7.94 -7.66 -2.00
N ASN A 80 -7.91 -7.19 -0.74
CA ASN A 80 -8.82 -7.60 0.33
C ASN A 80 -9.64 -6.43 0.92
N MET A 81 -9.55 -5.24 0.31
CA MET A 81 -10.37 -4.06 0.58
C MET A 81 -10.83 -3.43 -0.75
N VAL A 82 -12.05 -2.93 -0.78
CA VAL A 82 -12.64 -2.25 -1.94
C VAL A 82 -13.19 -0.89 -1.54
N THR A 83 -12.95 0.11 -2.39
CA THR A 83 -13.70 1.37 -2.39
C THR A 83 -14.48 1.44 -3.70
N ALA A 84 -15.76 1.82 -3.68
CA ALA A 84 -16.47 2.15 -4.93
C ALA A 84 -15.92 3.47 -5.48
N GLU A 85 -15.43 3.47 -6.72
CA GLU A 85 -14.76 4.65 -7.31
C GLU A 85 -15.73 5.84 -7.41
N ASN A 86 -16.99 5.57 -7.77
CA ASN A 86 -18.03 6.60 -7.91
C ASN A 86 -19.40 6.19 -7.38
N GLU A 87 -19.66 4.89 -7.26
CA GLU A 87 -21.01 4.33 -7.11
C GLU A 87 -21.64 4.53 -5.73
N MET A 88 -20.86 5.01 -4.76
CA MET A 88 -21.32 5.37 -3.42
C MET A 88 -21.24 6.87 -3.14
N LYS A 89 -20.97 7.70 -4.17
CA LYS A 89 -21.00 9.17 -4.07
C LYS A 89 -22.43 9.69 -4.06
N ILE A 90 -22.58 10.98 -3.75
CA ILE A 90 -23.87 11.63 -3.50
C ILE A 90 -24.78 11.57 -4.73
N ASP A 91 -24.27 11.92 -5.90
CA ASP A 91 -25.01 11.91 -7.16
C ASP A 91 -25.46 10.50 -7.58
N ALA A 92 -24.61 9.49 -7.37
CA ALA A 92 -24.92 8.10 -7.67
C ALA A 92 -26.00 7.54 -6.73
N THR A 93 -25.94 7.87 -5.44
CA THR A 93 -26.79 7.28 -4.41
C THR A 93 -28.09 8.04 -4.16
N GLU A 94 -28.15 9.35 -4.46
CA GLU A 94 -29.36 10.17 -4.34
C GLU A 94 -29.54 11.09 -5.58
N PRO A 95 -29.82 10.52 -6.76
CA PRO A 95 -29.91 11.27 -8.02
C PRO A 95 -31.00 12.34 -8.02
N GLN A 96 -32.09 12.12 -7.28
CA GLN A 96 -33.10 13.14 -6.98
C GLN A 96 -33.31 13.23 -5.46
N ARG A 97 -33.59 14.42 -4.95
CA ARG A 97 -33.75 14.66 -3.49
C ARG A 97 -34.80 13.73 -2.88
N GLY A 98 -34.40 12.95 -1.88
CA GLY A 98 -35.22 11.95 -1.20
C GLY A 98 -35.44 10.66 -1.98
N GLN A 99 -34.86 10.51 -3.17
CA GLN A 99 -34.98 9.31 -4.01
C GLN A 99 -33.61 8.63 -4.11
N PHE A 100 -33.38 7.68 -3.23
CA PHE A 100 -32.12 6.93 -3.19
C PHE A 100 -32.09 5.83 -4.27
N ASN A 101 -30.91 5.61 -4.84
CA ASN A 101 -30.64 4.52 -5.76
C ASN A 101 -29.31 3.84 -5.39
N PHE A 102 -29.37 2.57 -4.99
CA PHE A 102 -28.18 1.82 -4.57
C PHE A 102 -27.73 0.79 -5.60
N SER A 103 -28.31 0.74 -6.80
CA SER A 103 -28.06 -0.34 -7.77
C SER A 103 -26.58 -0.50 -8.14
N SER A 104 -25.90 0.61 -8.44
CA SER A 104 -24.47 0.59 -8.79
C SER A 104 -23.59 0.34 -7.57
N GLY A 105 -23.90 0.96 -6.43
CA GLY A 105 -23.19 0.76 -5.16
C GLY A 105 -23.28 -0.68 -4.66
N ASP A 106 -24.47 -1.26 -4.70
CA ASP A 106 -24.74 -2.65 -4.33
C ASP A 106 -24.02 -3.62 -5.26
N ARG A 107 -23.90 -3.31 -6.55
CA ARG A 107 -23.10 -4.13 -7.47
C ARG A 107 -21.64 -4.22 -7.04
N VAL A 108 -21.03 -3.09 -6.66
CA VAL A 108 -19.66 -3.05 -6.16
C VAL A 108 -19.55 -3.75 -4.80
N TYR A 109 -20.45 -3.44 -3.86
CA TYR A 109 -20.49 -4.06 -2.54
C TYR A 109 -20.63 -5.58 -2.61
N ASN A 110 -21.59 -6.08 -3.38
CA ASN A 110 -21.84 -7.51 -3.53
C ASN A 110 -20.64 -8.21 -4.17
N TRP A 111 -20.04 -7.62 -5.21
CA TRP A 111 -18.82 -8.16 -5.80
C TRP A 111 -17.68 -8.23 -4.77
N ALA A 112 -17.49 -7.18 -3.96
CA ALA A 112 -16.47 -7.14 -2.94
C ALA A 112 -16.65 -8.28 -1.91
N VAL A 113 -17.84 -8.40 -1.33
CA VAL A 113 -18.12 -9.42 -0.30
C VAL A 113 -18.06 -10.84 -0.86
N GLN A 114 -18.61 -11.08 -2.06
CA GLN A 114 -18.52 -12.38 -2.74
C GLN A 114 -17.07 -12.80 -3.02
N ASN A 115 -16.17 -11.83 -3.17
CA ASN A 115 -14.74 -12.05 -3.39
C ASN A 115 -13.91 -11.81 -2.11
N GLY A 116 -14.51 -11.92 -0.92
CA GLY A 116 -13.81 -11.91 0.37
C GLY A 116 -13.15 -10.56 0.74
N LYS A 117 -13.65 -9.44 0.21
CA LYS A 117 -13.13 -8.09 0.50
C LYS A 117 -14.01 -7.35 1.50
N LYS A 118 -13.37 -6.56 2.37
CA LYS A 118 -14.05 -5.50 3.13
C LYS A 118 -14.32 -4.30 2.22
N VAL A 119 -15.20 -3.40 2.65
CA VAL A 119 -15.57 -2.20 1.88
C VAL A 119 -15.32 -0.93 2.68
N ARG A 120 -14.73 0.07 2.02
CA ARG A 120 -14.75 1.48 2.42
C ARG A 120 -15.87 2.18 1.66
N GLY A 121 -16.80 2.80 2.38
CA GLY A 121 -17.84 3.63 1.79
C GLY A 121 -17.29 5.02 1.46
N HIS A 122 -17.50 5.48 0.23
CA HIS A 122 -16.96 6.73 -0.29
C HIS A 122 -17.96 7.39 -1.26
N THR A 123 -18.51 8.56 -0.98
CA THR A 123 -18.37 9.40 0.24
C THR A 123 -19.70 10.10 0.53
N LEU A 124 -19.94 10.44 1.80
CA LEU A 124 -21.26 10.88 2.27
C LEU A 124 -21.50 12.38 2.14
N ALA A 125 -20.50 13.22 2.39
CA ALA A 125 -20.64 14.67 2.34
C ALA A 125 -19.40 15.34 1.75
N TRP A 126 -19.57 15.91 0.56
CA TRP A 126 -18.48 16.49 -0.23
C TRP A 126 -19.01 17.59 -1.14
N HIS A 127 -18.14 18.53 -1.51
CA HIS A 127 -18.48 19.66 -2.37
C HIS A 127 -18.57 19.27 -3.86
N SER A 128 -17.85 18.23 -4.27
CA SER A 128 -17.80 17.75 -5.64
C SER A 128 -18.81 16.60 -5.86
N GLN A 129 -19.11 16.33 -7.13
CA GLN A 129 -20.05 15.27 -7.57
C GLN A 129 -21.37 15.26 -6.77
N GLN A 130 -21.84 16.45 -6.41
CA GLN A 130 -23.19 16.62 -5.90
C GLN A 130 -24.18 16.51 -7.07
N PRO A 131 -25.36 15.90 -6.88
CA PRO A 131 -26.41 15.96 -7.87
C PRO A 131 -26.89 17.41 -8.03
N GLY A 132 -27.39 17.77 -9.22
CA GLY A 132 -27.78 19.15 -9.54
C GLY A 132 -28.76 19.77 -8.53
N TRP A 133 -29.65 18.96 -7.95
CA TRP A 133 -30.56 19.42 -6.91
C TRP A 133 -29.82 19.89 -5.65
N MET A 134 -28.77 19.20 -5.20
CA MET A 134 -28.01 19.55 -4.00
C MET A 134 -27.10 20.75 -4.24
N GLN A 135 -26.50 20.85 -5.43
CA GLN A 135 -25.69 22.01 -5.83
C GLN A 135 -26.46 23.34 -5.70
N SER A 136 -27.76 23.32 -5.97
CA SER A 136 -28.65 24.49 -5.89
C SER A 136 -29.05 24.89 -4.47
N LEU A 137 -28.82 24.02 -3.47
CA LEU A 137 -29.21 24.29 -2.09
C LEU A 137 -28.16 25.12 -1.34
N SER A 138 -28.61 25.82 -0.30
CA SER A 138 -27.77 26.54 0.65
C SER A 138 -28.40 26.59 2.04
N GLY A 139 -27.67 27.11 3.02
CA GLY A 139 -28.16 27.36 4.38
C GLY A 139 -28.71 26.10 5.08
N SER A 140 -29.79 26.28 5.85
CA SER A 140 -30.44 25.21 6.61
C SER A 140 -31.03 24.11 5.72
N THR A 141 -31.54 24.45 4.53
CA THR A 141 -32.10 23.48 3.59
C THR A 141 -31.03 22.51 3.09
N LEU A 142 -29.84 23.01 2.76
CA LEU A 142 -28.70 22.15 2.41
C LEU A 142 -28.22 21.34 3.62
N ARG A 143 -28.17 21.97 4.80
CA ARG A 143 -27.75 21.27 6.02
C ARG A 143 -28.64 20.06 6.31
N GLN A 144 -29.96 20.22 6.18
CA GLN A 144 -30.90 19.12 6.36
C GLN A 144 -30.71 18.05 5.27
N ALA A 145 -30.56 18.45 4.01
CA ALA A 145 -30.31 17.49 2.92
C ALA A 145 -29.03 16.67 3.13
N MET A 146 -27.95 17.27 3.64
CA MET A 146 -26.73 16.55 3.99
C MET A 146 -26.99 15.50 5.09
N ILE A 147 -27.76 15.85 6.12
CA ILE A 147 -28.13 14.93 7.21
C ILE A 147 -28.99 13.78 6.67
N ASP A 148 -30.00 14.09 5.85
CA ASP A 148 -30.90 13.11 5.25
C ASP A 148 -30.13 12.13 4.35
N HIS A 149 -29.20 12.65 3.54
CA HIS A 149 -28.33 11.85 2.68
C HIS A 149 -27.46 10.88 3.50
N ILE A 150 -26.77 11.37 4.53
CA ILE A 150 -25.94 10.53 5.41
C ILE A 150 -26.78 9.40 6.01
N ASN A 151 -27.97 9.72 6.54
CA ASN A 151 -28.85 8.71 7.14
C ASN A 151 -29.36 7.69 6.12
N GLY A 152 -29.75 8.12 4.93
CA GLY A 152 -30.26 7.23 3.88
C GLY A 152 -29.19 6.25 3.40
N VAL A 153 -28.02 6.74 3.03
CA VAL A 153 -26.92 5.90 2.53
C VAL A 153 -26.37 4.98 3.60
N MET A 154 -26.04 5.51 4.80
CA MET A 154 -25.53 4.66 5.88
C MET A 154 -26.59 3.69 6.41
N GLY A 155 -27.88 4.06 6.38
CA GLY A 155 -28.98 3.17 6.74
C GLY A 155 -29.06 1.94 5.84
N HIS A 156 -28.90 2.11 4.52
CA HIS A 156 -28.89 0.99 3.56
C HIS A 156 -27.71 0.03 3.76
N TYR A 157 -26.53 0.59 4.08
CA TYR A 157 -25.30 -0.17 4.29
C TYR A 157 -24.95 -0.46 5.77
N LYS A 158 -25.89 -0.29 6.68
CA LYS A 158 -25.65 -0.40 8.13
C LYS A 158 -25.06 -1.75 8.51
N GLY A 159 -23.95 -1.73 9.25
CA GLY A 159 -23.26 -2.95 9.72
C GLY A 159 -22.43 -3.67 8.65
N LYS A 160 -22.37 -3.15 7.43
CA LYS A 160 -21.73 -3.80 6.28
C LYS A 160 -20.41 -3.16 5.85
N ILE A 161 -20.15 -1.93 6.29
CA ILE A 161 -19.03 -1.09 5.84
C ILE A 161 -17.98 -0.98 6.94
N ALA A 162 -16.72 -1.22 6.59
CA ALA A 162 -15.63 -1.19 7.57
C ALA A 162 -15.23 0.26 7.94
N GLN A 163 -15.20 1.14 6.95
CA GLN A 163 -14.82 2.55 7.09
C GLN A 163 -15.72 3.41 6.19
N TRP A 164 -16.15 4.57 6.67
CA TRP A 164 -16.82 5.58 5.86
C TRP A 164 -15.97 6.83 5.75
N ASP A 165 -15.72 7.29 4.52
CA ASP A 165 -15.30 8.66 4.28
C ASP A 165 -16.54 9.54 4.45
N VAL A 166 -16.75 10.01 5.68
CA VAL A 166 -17.95 10.79 6.04
C VAL A 166 -17.90 12.16 5.39
N VAL A 167 -16.74 12.81 5.46
CA VAL A 167 -16.49 14.09 4.82
C VAL A 167 -15.23 13.99 3.97
N ASN A 168 -15.32 14.49 2.74
CA ASN A 168 -14.19 14.55 1.81
C ASN A 168 -13.80 16.01 1.50
N GLU A 169 -12.50 16.31 1.41
CA GLU A 169 -11.90 17.52 0.82
C GLU A 169 -12.45 18.87 1.30
N ALA A 170 -12.60 19.00 2.62
CA ALA A 170 -13.17 20.20 3.21
C ALA A 170 -12.19 21.37 3.37
N PHE A 171 -10.88 21.16 3.15
CA PHE A 171 -9.90 22.25 3.18
C PHE A 171 -9.55 22.76 1.79
N ALA A 172 -9.29 24.07 1.72
CA ALA A 172 -8.80 24.73 0.53
C ALA A 172 -7.34 24.34 0.28
N ASP A 173 -6.95 24.31 -0.98
CA ASP A 173 -5.55 24.14 -1.37
C ASP A 173 -4.77 25.46 -1.17
N GLY A 174 -3.44 25.36 -1.18
CA GLY A 174 -2.54 26.50 -0.99
C GLY A 174 -2.12 26.71 0.47
N SER A 175 -1.74 27.95 0.79
CA SER A 175 -1.01 28.28 2.03
C SER A 175 -1.88 28.77 3.20
N SER A 176 -3.19 28.93 3.00
CA SER A 176 -4.05 29.54 4.02
C SER A 176 -4.46 28.58 5.14
N GLY A 177 -4.56 27.27 4.86
CA GLY A 177 -5.20 26.32 5.75
C GLY A 177 -6.70 26.58 5.95
N ALA A 178 -7.32 27.41 5.08
CA ALA A 178 -8.73 27.75 5.18
C ALA A 178 -9.61 26.54 4.82
N ARG A 179 -10.86 26.58 5.28
CA ARG A 179 -11.91 25.71 4.74
C ARG A 179 -12.16 26.05 3.28
N ARG A 180 -12.43 25.03 2.46
CA ARG A 180 -12.82 25.20 1.06
C ARG A 180 -14.16 25.93 0.98
N ASP A 181 -14.21 27.01 0.23
CA ASP A 181 -15.47 27.69 -0.04
C ASP A 181 -16.39 26.77 -0.88
N SER A 182 -17.51 26.40 -0.30
CA SER A 182 -18.49 25.46 -0.87
C SER A 182 -19.87 25.75 -0.29
N ASN A 183 -20.93 25.28 -0.94
CA ASN A 183 -22.28 25.41 -0.41
C ASN A 183 -22.39 24.78 1.00
N LEU A 184 -21.76 23.62 1.23
CA LEU A 184 -21.67 22.96 2.53
C LEU A 184 -20.98 23.85 3.57
N GLN A 185 -19.81 24.39 3.24
CA GLN A 185 -19.08 25.29 4.14
C GLN A 185 -19.85 26.57 4.46
N ARG A 186 -20.56 27.15 3.48
CA ARG A 186 -21.43 28.32 3.66
C ARG A 186 -22.68 28.04 4.50
N SER A 187 -23.04 26.76 4.73
CA SER A 187 -24.10 26.41 5.68
C SER A 187 -23.71 26.66 7.14
N GLY A 188 -22.41 26.81 7.44
CA GLY A 188 -21.85 27.03 8.77
C GLY A 188 -20.62 26.16 9.02
N ASN A 189 -19.63 26.69 9.75
CA ASN A 189 -18.33 26.02 10.02
C ASN A 189 -18.47 24.64 10.68
N ASP A 190 -19.56 24.41 11.39
CA ASP A 190 -19.92 23.21 12.15
C ASP A 190 -20.42 22.05 11.27
N TRP A 191 -20.60 22.25 9.96
CA TRP A 191 -21.19 21.23 9.06
C TRP A 191 -20.46 19.88 9.12
N ILE A 192 -19.12 19.90 9.24
CA ILE A 192 -18.29 18.69 9.35
C ILE A 192 -18.62 17.94 10.66
N GLU A 193 -18.68 18.65 11.78
CA GLU A 193 -19.03 18.04 13.07
C GLU A 193 -20.43 17.44 13.05
N VAL A 194 -21.39 18.15 12.46
CA VAL A 194 -22.77 17.66 12.29
C VAL A 194 -22.78 16.38 11.43
N ALA A 195 -21.99 16.32 10.35
CA ALA A 195 -21.89 15.13 9.51
C ALA A 195 -21.37 13.92 10.32
N PHE A 196 -20.29 14.07 11.10
CA PHE A 196 -19.75 12.99 11.92
C PHE A 196 -20.73 12.53 13.01
N ARG A 197 -21.40 13.46 13.71
CA ARG A 197 -22.40 13.12 14.73
C ARG A 197 -23.59 12.37 14.12
N THR A 198 -24.05 12.79 12.93
CA THR A 198 -25.10 12.10 12.18
C THR A 198 -24.65 10.70 11.79
N ALA A 199 -23.46 10.57 11.20
CA ALA A 199 -22.91 9.29 10.76
C ALA A 199 -22.78 8.28 11.91
N ARG A 200 -22.29 8.72 13.08
CA ARG A 200 -22.20 7.88 14.28
C ARG A 200 -23.56 7.34 14.73
N ALA A 201 -24.60 8.16 14.67
CA ALA A 201 -25.95 7.74 15.04
C ALA A 201 -26.55 6.76 14.00
N ALA A 202 -26.29 6.98 12.72
CA ALA A 202 -26.77 6.12 11.64
C ALA A 202 -26.18 4.70 11.74
N ASP A 203 -24.85 4.60 11.88
CA ASP A 203 -24.14 3.33 12.04
C ASP A 203 -22.98 3.43 13.06
N PRO A 204 -23.21 2.98 14.31
CA PRO A 204 -22.17 2.95 15.33
C PRO A 204 -21.03 1.95 15.05
N SER A 205 -21.22 0.98 14.15
CA SER A 205 -20.26 -0.10 13.91
C SER A 205 -19.15 0.26 12.92
N ALA A 206 -19.37 1.25 12.06
CA ALA A 206 -18.38 1.71 11.09
C ALA A 206 -17.35 2.65 11.74
N LYS A 207 -16.11 2.59 11.25
CA LYS A 207 -15.11 3.63 11.52
C LYS A 207 -15.40 4.86 10.68
N LEU A 208 -15.46 6.04 11.30
CA LEU A 208 -15.78 7.29 10.63
C LEU A 208 -14.51 8.08 10.31
N CYS A 209 -14.22 8.25 9.03
CA CYS A 209 -13.01 8.89 8.53
C CYS A 209 -13.31 10.28 7.97
N TYR A 210 -12.36 11.20 8.19
CA TYR A 210 -12.21 12.41 7.37
C TYR A 210 -11.19 12.12 6.28
N ASN A 211 -11.48 12.43 5.02
CA ASN A 211 -10.59 12.14 3.88
C ASN A 211 -10.24 13.43 3.12
N ASP A 212 -8.97 13.62 2.72
CA ASP A 212 -8.53 14.77 1.90
C ASP A 212 -7.21 14.46 1.19
N TYR A 213 -6.86 15.26 0.18
CA TYR A 213 -5.57 15.25 -0.51
C TYR A 213 -4.72 16.47 -0.14
N ASN A 214 -3.44 16.44 -0.51
CA ASN A 214 -2.49 17.52 -0.21
C ASN A 214 -2.41 17.80 1.30
N VAL A 215 -2.52 16.73 2.07
CA VAL A 215 -2.45 16.72 3.54
C VAL A 215 -1.41 15.73 4.04
N GLU A 216 -0.58 15.20 3.13
CA GLU A 216 0.45 14.21 3.41
C GLU A 216 1.73 14.87 3.92
N ASN A 217 2.10 16.03 3.35
CA ASN A 217 3.31 16.74 3.75
C ASN A 217 3.08 17.56 5.03
N TRP A 218 3.80 17.22 6.10
CA TRP A 218 3.61 17.83 7.42
C TRP A 218 3.79 19.36 7.41
N THR A 219 4.60 19.91 6.52
CA THR A 219 4.89 21.35 6.49
C THR A 219 3.80 22.19 5.83
N TRP A 220 2.81 21.56 5.18
CA TRP A 220 1.78 22.28 4.45
C TRP A 220 0.67 22.80 5.36
N ALA A 221 0.19 24.01 5.06
CA ALA A 221 -0.85 24.66 5.84
C ALA A 221 -2.16 23.85 5.87
N LYS A 222 -2.50 23.19 4.75
CA LYS A 222 -3.68 22.30 4.65
C LYS A 222 -3.57 21.12 5.63
N THR A 223 -2.41 20.47 5.70
CA THR A 223 -2.12 19.40 6.68
C THR A 223 -2.30 19.88 8.12
N GLN A 224 -1.74 21.04 8.45
CA GLN A 224 -1.84 21.62 9.79
C GLN A 224 -3.28 21.99 10.15
N ALA A 225 -4.05 22.54 9.21
CA ALA A 225 -5.46 22.86 9.41
C ALA A 225 -6.31 21.60 9.65
N MET A 226 -6.09 20.55 8.87
CA MET A 226 -6.72 19.26 9.08
C MET A 226 -6.36 18.68 10.45
N TYR A 227 -5.07 18.73 10.83
CA TYR A 227 -4.60 18.26 12.14
C TYR A 227 -5.28 18.99 13.29
N ASN A 228 -5.37 20.32 13.22
CA ASN A 228 -6.01 21.13 14.24
C ASN A 228 -7.51 20.84 14.38
N MET A 229 -8.21 20.60 13.27
CA MET A 229 -9.62 20.18 13.30
C MET A 229 -9.80 18.83 13.98
N VAL A 230 -8.99 17.82 13.62
CA VAL A 230 -9.08 16.50 14.22
C VAL A 230 -8.73 16.57 15.72
N LYS A 231 -7.71 17.34 16.08
CA LYS A 231 -7.34 17.57 17.49
C LYS A 231 -8.49 18.19 18.29
N ASP A 232 -9.13 19.25 17.76
CA ASP A 232 -10.30 19.87 18.36
C ASP A 232 -11.48 18.88 18.51
N PHE A 233 -11.74 18.10 17.46
CA PHE A 233 -12.79 17.08 17.47
C PHE A 233 -12.58 16.04 18.57
N LYS A 234 -11.34 15.55 18.73
CA LYS A 234 -11.01 14.61 19.81
C LYS A 234 -11.14 15.26 21.19
N GLN A 235 -10.76 16.53 21.34
CA GLN A 235 -10.90 17.26 22.61
C GLN A 235 -12.37 17.48 23.01
N ARG A 236 -13.27 17.74 22.05
CA ARG A 236 -14.69 18.01 22.29
C ARG A 236 -15.60 16.79 22.17
N GLY A 237 -15.07 15.60 21.92
CA GLY A 237 -15.85 14.37 21.77
C GLY A 237 -16.72 14.32 20.51
N VAL A 238 -16.24 14.89 19.40
CA VAL A 238 -16.83 14.66 18.07
C VAL A 238 -16.42 13.25 17.61
N PRO A 239 -17.36 12.42 17.10
CA PRO A 239 -17.10 11.00 16.86
C PRO A 239 -16.33 10.77 15.55
N ILE A 240 -15.02 11.01 15.57
CA ILE A 240 -14.08 10.69 14.49
C ILE A 240 -13.13 9.56 14.92
N ASP A 241 -13.01 8.54 14.07
CA ASP A 241 -12.19 7.36 14.32
C ASP A 241 -10.94 7.31 13.47
N CYS A 242 -10.98 7.90 12.27
CA CYS A 242 -9.89 7.81 11.32
C CYS A 242 -9.66 9.07 10.50
N VAL A 243 -8.47 9.14 9.90
CA VAL A 243 -8.12 10.12 8.86
C VAL A 243 -7.59 9.36 7.64
N GLY A 244 -8.22 9.61 6.50
CA GLY A 244 -7.82 9.15 5.19
C GLY A 244 -6.92 10.16 4.49
N PHE A 245 -5.80 9.70 3.98
CA PHE A 245 -4.85 10.47 3.18
C PHE A 245 -4.93 9.97 1.75
N GLN A 246 -5.49 10.78 0.85
CA GLN A 246 -5.70 10.37 -0.55
C GLN A 246 -4.38 9.92 -1.18
N SER A 247 -3.28 10.63 -0.93
CA SER A 247 -1.94 10.24 -1.39
C SER A 247 -1.79 10.21 -2.92
N HIS A 248 -2.40 11.18 -3.60
CA HIS A 248 -2.23 11.43 -5.05
C HIS A 248 -0.89 12.12 -5.36
N PHE A 249 0.21 11.37 -5.35
CA PHE A 249 1.55 11.94 -5.49
C PHE A 249 1.93 12.19 -6.95
N ASN A 250 2.41 13.41 -7.23
CA ASN A 250 2.87 13.82 -8.56
C ASN A 250 3.92 14.94 -8.43
N SER A 251 4.48 15.44 -9.53
CA SER A 251 5.51 16.49 -9.47
C SER A 251 5.05 17.79 -8.80
N GLY A 252 3.75 18.14 -8.88
CA GLY A 252 3.18 19.32 -8.23
C GLY A 252 2.84 19.12 -6.76
N SER A 253 2.69 17.86 -6.33
CA SER A 253 2.45 17.48 -4.93
C SER A 253 3.21 16.19 -4.62
N PRO A 254 4.55 16.28 -4.50
CA PRO A 254 5.39 15.09 -4.42
C PRO A 254 5.29 14.44 -3.04
N TYR A 255 5.50 13.13 -3.02
CA TYR A 255 5.79 12.42 -1.78
C TYR A 255 6.98 13.07 -1.05
N ASN A 256 6.91 13.11 0.27
CA ASN A 256 8.00 13.52 1.14
C ASN A 256 8.12 12.54 2.31
N SER A 257 9.34 12.26 2.77
CA SER A 257 9.58 11.34 3.89
C SER A 257 8.93 11.78 5.20
N ASN A 258 8.58 13.06 5.35
CA ASN A 258 7.79 13.54 6.48
C ASN A 258 6.32 13.08 6.46
N PHE A 259 5.88 12.36 5.43
CA PHE A 259 4.55 11.73 5.41
C PHE A 259 4.40 10.75 6.57
N ARG A 260 5.45 9.99 6.91
CA ARG A 260 5.48 9.17 8.13
C ARG A 260 5.20 9.98 9.39
N THR A 261 5.83 11.15 9.51
CA THR A 261 5.61 12.08 10.64
C THR A 261 4.16 12.54 10.69
N THR A 262 3.56 12.86 9.55
CA THR A 262 2.14 13.18 9.45
C THR A 262 1.28 12.04 9.98
N LEU A 263 1.47 10.81 9.48
CA LEU A 263 0.71 9.64 9.91
C LEU A 263 0.85 9.41 11.43
N GLN A 264 2.07 9.53 11.97
CA GLN A 264 2.36 9.40 13.41
C GLN A 264 1.65 10.47 14.24
N ASN A 265 1.67 11.73 13.80
CA ASN A 265 1.06 12.83 14.52
C ASN A 265 -0.47 12.69 14.60
N PHE A 266 -1.12 12.30 13.49
CA PHE A 266 -2.56 12.01 13.52
C PHE A 266 -2.87 10.78 14.38
N ALA A 267 -2.07 9.71 14.28
CA ALA A 267 -2.22 8.54 15.13
C ALA A 267 -2.12 8.88 16.64
N ALA A 268 -1.26 9.83 17.01
CA ALA A 268 -1.09 10.31 18.39
C ALA A 268 -2.32 11.06 18.94
N LEU A 269 -3.22 11.55 18.07
CA LEU A 269 -4.51 12.12 18.50
C LEU A 269 -5.54 11.03 18.90
N GLY A 270 -5.20 9.75 18.77
CA GLY A 270 -6.10 8.64 19.09
C GLY A 270 -7.13 8.37 17.99
N VAL A 271 -6.78 8.67 16.74
CA VAL A 271 -7.48 8.23 15.53
C VAL A 271 -6.61 7.26 14.76
N ASP A 272 -7.22 6.37 14.01
CA ASP A 272 -6.51 5.55 13.04
C ASP A 272 -6.19 6.36 11.78
N VAL A 273 -5.25 5.87 10.98
CA VAL A 273 -4.90 6.49 9.70
C VAL A 273 -5.02 5.47 8.58
N ALA A 274 -5.36 5.92 7.39
CA ALA A 274 -5.45 5.07 6.19
C ALA A 274 -4.93 5.82 4.97
N ILE A 275 -4.22 5.12 4.09
CA ILE A 275 -3.90 5.63 2.75
C ILE A 275 -5.03 5.18 1.84
N THR A 276 -5.74 6.11 1.22
CA THR A 276 -7.09 5.86 0.70
C THR A 276 -7.20 5.84 -0.82
N GLU A 277 -6.37 6.60 -1.53
CA GLU A 277 -6.49 6.83 -2.98
C GLU A 277 -5.11 6.85 -3.66
N LEU A 278 -4.19 5.99 -3.20
CA LEU A 278 -2.79 6.04 -3.61
C LEU A 278 -2.63 5.85 -5.11
N ASP A 279 -2.02 6.85 -5.74
CA ASP A 279 -1.46 6.77 -7.07
C ASP A 279 -0.21 7.66 -7.13
N ILE A 280 0.82 7.26 -7.89
CA ILE A 280 2.10 7.94 -7.93
C ILE A 280 2.48 8.15 -9.39
N GLN A 281 2.58 9.40 -9.85
CA GLN A 281 2.99 9.71 -11.22
C GLN A 281 4.29 8.99 -11.61
N GLY A 282 4.26 8.26 -12.72
CA GLY A 282 5.35 7.43 -13.23
C GLY A 282 5.56 6.11 -12.48
N ALA A 283 4.79 5.84 -11.42
CA ALA A 283 4.85 4.65 -10.57
C ALA A 283 6.27 4.27 -10.15
N SER A 284 7.01 5.25 -9.59
CA SER A 284 8.33 5.01 -9.00
C SER A 284 8.27 3.90 -7.95
N GLY A 285 9.00 2.80 -8.19
CA GLY A 285 9.01 1.66 -7.27
C GLY A 285 9.54 2.00 -5.88
N SER A 286 10.53 2.90 -5.79
CA SER A 286 11.07 3.38 -4.51
C SER A 286 10.07 4.23 -3.74
N THR A 287 9.34 5.11 -4.42
CA THR A 287 8.30 5.94 -3.78
C THR A 287 7.14 5.08 -3.29
N TYR A 288 6.69 4.11 -4.08
CA TYR A 288 5.67 3.15 -3.66
C TYR A 288 6.11 2.35 -2.43
N ALA A 289 7.34 1.81 -2.42
CA ALA A 289 7.89 1.10 -1.26
C ALA A 289 7.99 2.02 -0.03
N SER A 290 8.34 3.29 -0.22
CA SER A 290 8.47 4.25 0.89
C SER A 290 7.12 4.53 1.56
N VAL A 291 6.07 4.76 0.77
CA VAL A 291 4.69 4.95 1.26
C VAL A 291 4.18 3.69 1.98
N VAL A 292 4.50 2.50 1.47
CA VAL A 292 4.17 1.23 2.15
C VAL A 292 4.85 1.14 3.52
N ASN A 293 6.15 1.42 3.55
CA ASN A 293 6.94 1.38 4.79
C ASN A 293 6.48 2.43 5.80
N ASP A 294 6.00 3.60 5.36
CA ASP A 294 5.41 4.60 6.24
C ASP A 294 4.16 4.08 6.94
N CYS A 295 3.27 3.37 6.23
CA CYS A 295 2.12 2.72 6.84
C CYS A 295 2.54 1.58 7.79
N LEU A 296 3.50 0.74 7.38
CA LEU A 296 4.01 -0.35 8.23
C LEU A 296 4.62 0.17 9.54
N ALA A 297 5.28 1.33 9.50
CA ALA A 297 5.89 1.99 10.65
C ALA A 297 4.88 2.61 11.64
N VAL A 298 3.60 2.73 11.28
CA VAL A 298 2.56 3.30 12.14
C VAL A 298 1.54 2.22 12.50
N SER A 299 1.49 1.82 13.77
CA SER A 299 0.61 0.75 14.25
C SER A 299 -0.89 1.02 14.01
N ARG A 300 -1.28 2.29 13.99
CA ARG A 300 -2.64 2.75 13.68
C ARG A 300 -2.92 2.94 12.19
N CYS A 301 -1.95 2.69 11.31
CA CYS A 301 -2.21 2.67 9.87
C CYS A 301 -2.94 1.38 9.50
N LEU A 302 -4.22 1.50 9.13
CA LEU A 302 -5.12 0.36 8.89
C LEU A 302 -4.77 -0.41 7.62
N GLY A 303 -4.22 0.28 6.62
CA GLY A 303 -3.93 -0.28 5.32
C GLY A 303 -3.85 0.78 4.23
N ILE A 304 -3.69 0.30 3.00
CA ILE A 304 -3.42 1.10 1.80
C ILE A 304 -4.43 0.73 0.73
N THR A 305 -5.03 1.70 0.06
CA THR A 305 -5.85 1.50 -1.13
C THR A 305 -5.20 2.26 -2.29
N VAL A 306 -4.95 1.58 -3.41
CA VAL A 306 -4.53 2.24 -4.67
C VAL A 306 -5.74 2.65 -5.52
N TRP A 307 -5.69 3.78 -6.20
CA TRP A 307 -6.86 4.36 -6.87
C TRP A 307 -7.09 3.81 -8.29
N GLY A 308 -7.25 2.49 -8.37
CA GLY A 308 -7.55 1.74 -9.59
C GLY A 308 -6.77 0.43 -9.67
N VAL A 309 -7.03 -0.35 -10.72
CA VAL A 309 -6.39 -1.67 -10.94
C VAL A 309 -5.23 -1.55 -11.91
N ARG A 310 -5.50 -1.27 -13.20
CA ARG A 310 -4.49 -1.04 -14.24
C ARG A 310 -4.35 0.45 -14.53
N ASP A 311 -3.22 0.87 -15.07
CA ASP A 311 -3.02 2.26 -15.53
C ASP A 311 -4.14 2.76 -16.44
N SER A 312 -4.67 1.91 -17.33
CA SER A 312 -5.82 2.21 -18.20
C SER A 312 -7.14 2.43 -17.45
N ASP A 313 -7.24 1.97 -16.21
CA ASP A 313 -8.41 2.16 -15.36
C ASP A 313 -8.29 3.41 -14.46
N SER A 314 -7.12 4.05 -14.40
CA SER A 314 -6.88 5.25 -13.60
C SER A 314 -7.59 6.47 -14.18
N TRP A 315 -8.14 7.31 -13.31
CA TRP A 315 -8.60 8.66 -13.65
C TRP A 315 -7.48 9.59 -14.17
N ARG A 316 -6.21 9.21 -13.95
CA ARG A 316 -5.00 9.90 -14.41
C ARG A 316 -4.11 8.98 -15.24
N SER A 317 -4.70 8.24 -16.18
CA SER A 317 -3.98 7.23 -16.97
C SER A 317 -2.71 7.75 -17.68
N GLY A 318 -2.67 9.03 -18.07
CA GLY A 318 -1.51 9.68 -18.66
C GLY A 318 -0.27 9.73 -17.75
N ASP A 319 -0.47 9.64 -16.43
CA ASP A 319 0.60 9.58 -15.44
C ASP A 319 1.14 8.15 -15.24
N THR A 320 0.49 7.13 -15.80
CA THR A 320 0.77 5.70 -15.56
C THR A 320 1.03 5.38 -14.08
N PRO A 321 0.09 5.72 -13.17
CA PRO A 321 0.47 5.88 -11.77
C PRO A 321 0.20 4.65 -10.87
N LEU A 322 -0.34 3.56 -11.42
CA LEU A 322 -0.77 2.36 -10.69
C LEU A 322 0.26 1.22 -10.75
N LEU A 323 -0.11 0.06 -10.22
CA LEU A 323 0.78 -1.11 -10.05
C LEU A 323 0.74 -2.12 -11.20
N PHE A 324 -0.25 -2.00 -12.09
CA PHE A 324 -0.41 -2.87 -13.25
C PHE A 324 -0.46 -2.04 -14.52
N ASN A 325 0.20 -2.52 -15.58
CA ASN A 325 0.10 -1.94 -16.90
C ASN A 325 -1.29 -2.21 -17.51
N ASN A 326 -1.57 -1.57 -18.64
CA ASN A 326 -2.83 -1.71 -19.39
C ASN A 326 -3.15 -3.17 -19.78
N ASP A 327 -2.12 -3.97 -20.06
CA ASP A 327 -2.26 -5.40 -20.41
C ASP A 327 -2.45 -6.31 -19.18
N GLY A 328 -2.42 -5.76 -17.97
CA GLY A 328 -2.52 -6.50 -16.72
C GLY A 328 -1.20 -7.05 -16.19
N SER A 329 -0.06 -6.78 -16.86
CA SER A 329 1.26 -7.15 -16.37
C SER A 329 1.61 -6.36 -15.10
N LYS A 330 2.30 -7.03 -14.16
CA LYS A 330 2.80 -6.42 -12.92
C LYS A 330 3.95 -5.45 -13.28
N LYS A 331 3.85 -4.19 -12.84
CA LYS A 331 4.94 -3.21 -13.00
C LYS A 331 6.08 -3.48 -12.01
N ALA A 332 7.21 -2.81 -12.19
CA ALA A 332 8.31 -2.85 -11.22
C ALA A 332 7.85 -2.43 -9.80
N ALA A 333 7.03 -1.37 -9.72
CA ALA A 333 6.44 -0.91 -8.47
C ALA A 333 5.61 -1.96 -7.73
N TYR A 334 4.91 -2.84 -8.44
CA TYR A 334 4.18 -3.95 -7.80
C TYR A 334 5.11 -4.81 -6.96
N THR A 335 6.27 -5.19 -7.52
CA THR A 335 7.24 -6.02 -6.80
C THR A 335 7.87 -5.23 -5.65
N SER A 336 8.13 -3.93 -5.81
CA SER A 336 8.61 -3.08 -4.71
C SER A 336 7.62 -3.02 -3.54
N VAL A 337 6.31 -2.89 -3.82
CA VAL A 337 5.24 -2.93 -2.81
C VAL A 337 5.18 -4.30 -2.14
N LEU A 338 5.14 -5.39 -2.93
CA LEU A 338 5.03 -6.75 -2.39
C LEU A 338 6.23 -7.11 -1.51
N ASN A 339 7.44 -6.71 -1.92
CA ASN A 339 8.65 -6.89 -1.13
C ASN A 339 8.57 -6.13 0.20
N ALA A 340 8.15 -4.85 0.17
CA ALA A 340 8.02 -4.05 1.40
C ALA A 340 6.99 -4.65 2.38
N LEU A 341 5.84 -5.12 1.87
CA LEU A 341 4.82 -5.78 2.69
C LEU A 341 5.33 -7.07 3.35
N ASN A 342 6.17 -7.84 2.65
CA ASN A 342 6.79 -9.07 3.15
C ASN A 342 8.04 -8.84 4.02
N GLY A 343 8.32 -7.60 4.45
CA GLY A 343 9.48 -7.29 5.29
C GLY A 343 10.82 -7.24 4.55
N GLY A 344 10.80 -7.06 3.22
CA GLY A 344 11.98 -6.75 2.42
C GLY A 344 12.70 -5.49 2.93
N SER A 345 14.02 -5.49 2.82
CA SER A 345 15.00 -4.58 3.47
C SER A 345 14.43 -3.26 4.01
N THR A 346 14.55 -3.08 5.33
CA THR A 346 14.08 -1.92 6.12
C THR A 346 14.87 -0.63 5.87
N THR A 347 15.68 -0.55 4.81
CA THR A 347 16.44 0.66 4.47
C THR A 347 15.54 1.56 3.62
N PRO A 348 15.13 2.75 4.11
CA PRO A 348 14.40 3.70 3.29
C PRO A 348 15.26 4.08 2.08
N PRO A 349 14.74 4.07 0.84
CA PRO A 349 15.48 4.60 -0.31
C PRO A 349 15.83 6.08 -0.09
N ASP A 350 17.03 6.49 -0.49
CA ASP A 350 17.45 7.89 -0.51
C ASP A 350 16.45 8.76 -1.32
N PRO A 351 15.89 9.85 -0.74
CA PRO A 351 15.02 10.80 -1.45
C PRO A 351 15.68 11.50 -2.66
N GLY A 352 17.00 11.40 -2.81
CA GLY A 352 17.80 12.08 -3.85
C GLY A 352 17.73 11.49 -5.26
N GLY A 353 16.91 10.47 -5.52
CA GLY A 353 16.72 9.92 -6.87
C GLY A 353 17.92 9.13 -7.42
N ASN A 354 18.88 8.78 -6.57
CA ASN A 354 20.13 8.16 -6.96
C ASN A 354 20.30 6.74 -6.39
N GLU A 355 19.24 5.96 -6.22
CA GLU A 355 19.34 4.60 -5.70
C GLU A 355 18.33 3.62 -6.31
N GLY A 356 18.78 2.89 -7.33
CA GLY A 356 18.92 1.45 -7.19
C GLY A 356 20.41 1.18 -7.34
N GLY A 357 21.04 0.51 -6.37
CA GLY A 357 22.50 0.38 -6.30
C GLY A 357 23.10 0.05 -7.67
N SER A 358 24.06 0.85 -8.13
CA SER A 358 24.90 0.46 -9.26
C SER A 358 25.79 -0.65 -8.77
N GLY A 359 25.74 -1.80 -9.44
CA GLY A 359 26.52 -2.95 -9.02
C GLY A 359 26.57 -4.02 -10.08
N GLN A 360 27.29 -5.08 -9.74
CA GLN A 360 27.37 -6.26 -10.56
C GLN A 360 26.15 -7.15 -10.34
N LEU A 361 25.51 -7.58 -11.43
CA LEU A 361 24.48 -8.62 -11.40
C LEU A 361 25.15 -9.98 -11.52
N LYS A 362 25.35 -10.67 -10.40
CA LYS A 362 26.05 -11.96 -10.34
C LYS A 362 25.07 -13.12 -10.35
N GLY A 363 25.22 -14.05 -11.29
CA GLY A 363 24.44 -15.29 -11.35
C GLY A 363 24.84 -16.25 -10.22
N VAL A 364 23.86 -16.75 -9.48
CA VAL A 364 24.08 -17.62 -8.31
C VAL A 364 24.74 -18.94 -8.71
N ALA A 365 24.31 -19.55 -9.82
CA ALA A 365 24.88 -20.82 -10.29
C ALA A 365 26.31 -20.69 -10.82
N SER A 366 26.58 -19.62 -11.58
CA SER A 366 27.85 -19.46 -12.30
C SER A 366 28.92 -18.76 -11.48
N GLY A 367 28.52 -17.95 -10.50
CA GLY A 367 29.39 -16.99 -9.83
C GLY A 367 29.90 -15.88 -10.77
N ARG A 368 29.32 -15.75 -11.96
CA ARG A 368 29.72 -14.80 -13.02
C ARG A 368 28.72 -13.67 -13.15
N CYS A 369 29.17 -12.57 -13.71
CA CYS A 369 28.43 -11.33 -13.80
C CYS A 369 27.79 -11.16 -15.19
N VAL A 370 26.61 -10.52 -15.23
CA VAL A 370 26.01 -10.04 -16.48
C VAL A 370 26.94 -8.99 -17.09
N ASP A 371 27.43 -9.28 -18.28
CA ASP A 371 28.50 -8.58 -18.96
C ASP A 371 28.06 -8.20 -20.38
N VAL A 372 28.38 -6.97 -20.78
CA VAL A 372 28.27 -6.56 -22.19
C VAL A 372 29.59 -6.90 -22.90
N PRO A 373 29.59 -7.83 -23.88
CA PRO A 373 30.81 -8.33 -24.50
C PRO A 373 31.69 -7.21 -25.06
N ASN A 374 32.99 -7.27 -24.75
CA ASN A 374 34.02 -6.34 -25.22
C ASN A 374 33.71 -4.86 -24.95
N SER A 375 32.92 -4.56 -23.91
CA SER A 375 32.45 -3.22 -23.59
C SER A 375 31.74 -2.51 -24.76
N SER A 376 31.07 -3.29 -25.62
CA SER A 376 30.29 -2.74 -26.73
C SER A 376 29.23 -1.76 -26.22
N THR A 377 28.96 -0.72 -26.99
CA THR A 377 27.86 0.24 -26.78
C THR A 377 26.84 0.21 -27.93
N SER A 378 27.00 -0.72 -28.88
CA SER A 378 26.10 -0.89 -30.01
C SER A 378 24.76 -1.45 -29.56
N ASP A 379 23.68 -0.85 -30.03
CA ASP A 379 22.34 -1.38 -29.85
C ASP A 379 22.23 -2.77 -30.47
N GLY A 380 21.64 -3.70 -29.72
CA GLY A 380 21.46 -5.08 -30.14
C GLY A 380 22.57 -6.04 -29.70
N ALA A 381 23.63 -5.54 -29.05
CA ALA A 381 24.69 -6.39 -28.50
C ALA A 381 24.13 -7.30 -27.40
N ALA A 382 24.20 -8.61 -27.63
CA ALA A 382 23.73 -9.62 -26.69
C ALA A 382 24.59 -9.62 -25.41
N VAL A 383 23.95 -9.72 -24.25
CA VAL A 383 24.67 -9.84 -22.98
C VAL A 383 25.07 -11.28 -22.69
N GLN A 384 26.10 -11.46 -21.88
CA GLN A 384 26.65 -12.76 -21.53
C GLN A 384 26.95 -12.87 -20.03
N LEU A 385 27.28 -14.07 -19.58
CA LEU A 385 28.02 -14.29 -18.35
C LEU A 385 29.52 -14.12 -18.61
N TYR A 386 30.18 -13.37 -17.73
CA TYR A 386 31.64 -13.26 -17.72
C TYR A 386 32.17 -13.17 -16.29
N ASP A 387 33.44 -13.50 -16.08
CA ASP A 387 34.08 -13.36 -14.77
C ASP A 387 33.91 -11.92 -14.24
N CYS A 388 33.53 -11.83 -12.97
CA CYS A 388 33.22 -10.55 -12.34
C CYS A 388 34.49 -9.70 -12.20
N ARG A 389 34.44 -8.47 -12.68
CA ARG A 389 35.52 -7.48 -12.56
C ARG A 389 34.98 -6.07 -12.45
N ASN A 390 35.75 -5.17 -11.84
CA ASN A 390 35.38 -3.76 -11.76
C ASN A 390 35.53 -3.08 -13.13
N ALA A 391 34.52 -3.26 -13.99
CA ALA A 391 34.49 -2.72 -15.35
C ALA A 391 33.10 -2.15 -15.65
N THR A 392 33.05 -1.03 -16.39
CA THR A 392 31.82 -0.30 -16.70
C THR A 392 30.77 -1.15 -17.41
N ASN A 393 31.21 -2.15 -18.19
CA ASN A 393 30.35 -3.08 -18.93
C ASN A 393 29.69 -4.17 -18.06
N GLN A 394 29.95 -4.16 -16.74
CA GLN A 394 29.31 -5.02 -15.73
C GLN A 394 28.61 -4.22 -14.63
N GLN A 395 28.56 -2.88 -14.73
CA GLN A 395 27.91 -2.02 -13.76
C GLN A 395 26.47 -1.74 -14.21
N TRP A 396 25.52 -2.36 -13.51
CA TRP A 396 24.10 -2.23 -13.77
C TRP A 396 23.44 -1.42 -12.66
N ALA A 397 22.85 -0.29 -13.03
CA ALA A 397 22.07 0.56 -12.13
C ALA A 397 20.59 0.24 -12.29
N SER A 398 19.95 -0.19 -11.19
CA SER A 398 18.49 -0.31 -11.17
C SER A 398 17.86 1.08 -11.05
N THR A 399 16.84 1.39 -11.85
CA THR A 399 16.14 2.67 -11.76
C THR A 399 14.78 2.53 -11.07
N SER A 400 14.22 3.64 -10.61
CA SER A 400 12.86 3.67 -10.04
C SER A 400 11.76 3.31 -11.05
N ALA A 401 12.04 3.45 -12.35
CA ALA A 401 11.17 3.00 -13.44
C ALA A 401 11.25 1.49 -13.71
N GLY A 402 12.17 0.78 -13.03
CA GLY A 402 12.39 -0.66 -13.19
C GLY A 402 13.38 -1.04 -14.30
N GLU A 403 14.14 -0.10 -14.84
CA GLU A 403 15.17 -0.42 -15.82
C GLU A 403 16.44 -0.94 -15.13
N LEU A 404 17.21 -1.77 -15.83
CA LEU A 404 18.59 -2.10 -15.48
C LEU A 404 19.52 -1.42 -16.48
N ARG A 405 20.13 -0.31 -16.08
CA ARG A 405 20.94 0.54 -16.95
C ARG A 405 22.42 0.23 -16.88
N VAL A 406 23.09 0.23 -18.02
CA VAL A 406 24.55 0.16 -18.16
C VAL A 406 25.04 1.37 -18.95
N TYR A 407 26.24 1.85 -18.66
CA TYR A 407 26.83 3.07 -19.27
C TYR A 407 25.98 4.35 -19.12
N GLY A 408 25.03 4.37 -18.18
CA GLY A 408 24.13 5.48 -17.92
C GLY A 408 22.88 5.54 -18.83
N ASN A 409 23.02 5.27 -20.14
CA ASN A 409 21.92 5.44 -21.12
C ASN A 409 21.56 4.19 -21.95
N LYS A 410 22.17 3.04 -21.67
CA LYS A 410 21.77 1.75 -22.26
C LYS A 410 20.99 0.96 -21.24
N CYS A 411 19.98 0.24 -21.71
CA CYS A 411 19.08 -0.55 -20.89
C CYS A 411 19.23 -2.03 -21.24
N LEU A 412 19.12 -2.90 -20.24
CA LEU A 412 18.90 -4.33 -20.44
C LEU A 412 17.55 -4.50 -21.15
N ASP A 413 17.59 -5.06 -22.35
CA ASP A 413 16.48 -5.07 -23.31
C ASP A 413 16.19 -6.50 -23.75
N ALA A 414 14.91 -6.88 -23.74
CA ALA A 414 14.44 -8.13 -24.32
C ALA A 414 14.00 -7.91 -25.77
N ALA A 415 14.66 -8.59 -26.72
CA ALA A 415 14.38 -8.50 -28.15
C ALA A 415 13.18 -9.37 -28.60
N GLY A 416 12.23 -9.61 -27.70
CA GLY A 416 11.07 -10.49 -27.89
C GLY A 416 10.46 -10.89 -26.54
N SER A 417 9.29 -11.53 -26.57
CA SER A 417 8.54 -11.89 -25.34
C SER A 417 8.40 -13.39 -25.08
N GLY A 418 8.90 -14.24 -25.97
CA GLY A 418 8.85 -15.70 -25.85
C GLY A 418 10.11 -16.32 -25.23
N ASN A 419 10.03 -17.62 -24.90
CA ASN A 419 11.20 -18.41 -24.50
C ASN A 419 12.29 -18.36 -25.59
N GLY A 420 13.53 -18.13 -25.18
CA GLY A 420 14.67 -17.98 -26.08
C GLY A 420 14.87 -16.57 -26.63
N ALA A 421 14.01 -15.60 -26.27
CA ALA A 421 14.21 -14.22 -26.69
C ALA A 421 15.55 -13.70 -26.18
N LYS A 422 16.31 -13.09 -27.08
CA LYS A 422 17.65 -12.56 -26.80
C LYS A 422 17.59 -11.43 -25.79
N ILE A 423 18.47 -11.47 -24.80
CA ILE A 423 18.74 -10.32 -23.92
C ILE A 423 19.94 -9.56 -24.43
N GLN A 424 19.78 -8.25 -24.57
CA GLN A 424 20.75 -7.36 -25.20
C GLN A 424 20.83 -6.03 -24.45
N ILE A 425 21.75 -5.18 -24.88
CA ILE A 425 21.66 -3.75 -24.59
C ILE A 425 20.98 -3.01 -25.74
N TYR A 426 20.16 -2.02 -25.39
CA TYR A 426 19.56 -1.09 -26.34
C TYR A 426 19.47 0.30 -25.71
N SER A 427 19.34 1.35 -26.52
CA SER A 427 19.12 2.72 -26.03
C SER A 427 17.86 2.76 -25.16
N CYS A 428 17.94 3.37 -23.98
CA CYS A 428 16.80 3.46 -23.06
C CYS A 428 15.69 4.33 -23.65
N TRP A 429 14.45 3.80 -23.71
CA TRP A 429 13.29 4.53 -24.23
C TRP A 429 12.02 4.36 -23.37
N GLY A 430 12.11 3.62 -22.27
CA GLY A 430 10.99 3.44 -21.32
C GLY A 430 9.99 2.33 -21.69
N GLY A 431 10.30 1.51 -22.69
CA GLY A 431 9.47 0.36 -23.07
C GLY A 431 9.41 -0.73 -22.00
N ASP A 432 8.29 -1.45 -21.91
CA ASP A 432 8.12 -2.52 -20.91
C ASP A 432 9.03 -3.74 -21.15
N ASN A 433 9.59 -3.89 -22.35
CA ASN A 433 10.63 -4.88 -22.65
C ASN A 433 12.02 -4.48 -22.09
N GLN A 434 12.15 -3.26 -21.54
CA GLN A 434 13.33 -2.76 -20.84
C GLN A 434 13.12 -2.62 -19.32
N LYS A 435 11.95 -3.04 -18.82
CA LYS A 435 11.61 -3.00 -17.40
C LYS A 435 11.63 -4.40 -16.80
N TRP A 436 12.12 -4.47 -15.58
CA TRP A 436 12.43 -5.71 -14.87
C TRP A 436 11.90 -5.65 -13.43
N ARG A 437 11.39 -6.78 -12.96
CA ARG A 437 11.01 -7.00 -11.56
C ARG A 437 12.10 -7.80 -10.87
N LEU A 438 12.70 -7.21 -9.83
CA LEU A 438 13.69 -7.86 -8.97
C LEU A 438 12.97 -8.53 -7.80
N ASN A 439 12.73 -9.84 -7.91
CA ASN A 439 11.99 -10.60 -6.89
C ASN A 439 12.90 -10.99 -5.72
N SER A 440 12.32 -11.23 -4.55
CA SER A 440 13.03 -11.59 -3.32
C SER A 440 13.74 -12.95 -3.39
N ASP A 441 13.30 -13.85 -4.26
CA ASP A 441 13.93 -15.14 -4.51
C ASP A 441 15.18 -15.06 -5.40
N GLY A 442 15.57 -13.85 -5.83
CA GLY A 442 16.71 -13.59 -6.70
C GLY A 442 16.40 -13.70 -8.19
N SER A 443 15.16 -14.02 -8.58
CA SER A 443 14.76 -13.99 -9.99
C SER A 443 14.58 -12.56 -10.50
N ILE A 444 14.96 -12.34 -11.77
CA ILE A 444 14.77 -11.08 -12.49
C ILE A 444 13.77 -11.35 -13.62
N VAL A 445 12.60 -10.73 -13.57
CA VAL A 445 11.49 -11.03 -14.51
C VAL A 445 11.19 -9.82 -15.40
N GLY A 446 11.15 -10.02 -16.71
CA GLY A 446 10.76 -8.98 -17.66
C GLY A 446 9.30 -8.58 -17.47
N VAL A 447 9.01 -7.29 -17.39
CA VAL A 447 7.64 -6.77 -17.16
C VAL A 447 6.72 -7.16 -18.31
N GLN A 448 7.12 -6.91 -19.55
CA GLN A 448 6.31 -7.25 -20.73
C GLN A 448 6.08 -8.75 -20.92
N SER A 449 7.12 -9.57 -20.71
CA SER A 449 7.06 -11.00 -21.05
C SER A 449 6.53 -11.88 -19.90
N GLY A 450 6.70 -11.45 -18.65
CA GLY A 450 6.51 -12.32 -17.49
C GLY A 450 7.54 -13.45 -17.38
N LEU A 451 8.60 -13.43 -18.19
CA LEU A 451 9.65 -14.45 -18.23
C LEU A 451 10.91 -14.03 -17.47
N CYS A 452 11.67 -14.99 -16.97
CA CYS A 452 12.89 -14.80 -16.19
C CYS A 452 14.12 -14.58 -17.08
N LEU A 453 15.04 -13.75 -16.61
CA LEU A 453 16.42 -13.70 -17.10
C LEU A 453 17.10 -15.04 -16.81
N ASP A 454 17.54 -15.71 -17.87
CA ASP A 454 17.99 -17.10 -17.87
C ASP A 454 19.34 -17.23 -18.57
N ALA A 455 20.30 -17.90 -17.93
CA ALA A 455 21.54 -18.30 -18.60
C ALA A 455 21.29 -19.53 -19.48
N VAL A 456 21.52 -19.36 -20.80
CA VAL A 456 21.16 -20.33 -21.84
C VAL A 456 21.70 -21.72 -21.52
N GLY A 457 20.80 -22.72 -21.51
CA GLY A 457 21.15 -24.12 -21.26
C GLY A 457 21.74 -24.37 -19.86
N ALA A 458 21.45 -23.49 -18.89
CA ALA A 458 22.09 -23.46 -17.58
C ALA A 458 23.63 -23.38 -17.65
N GLY A 459 24.17 -22.80 -18.73
CA GLY A 459 25.60 -22.59 -18.91
C GLY A 459 26.19 -21.71 -17.82
N THR A 460 27.41 -22.04 -17.39
CA THR A 460 28.11 -21.31 -16.32
C THR A 460 29.44 -20.71 -16.77
N ALA A 461 29.88 -20.96 -18.00
CA ALA A 461 31.16 -20.50 -18.52
C ALA A 461 31.10 -19.05 -19.04
N ASN A 462 32.26 -18.41 -19.15
CA ASN A 462 32.39 -17.13 -19.86
C ASN A 462 31.85 -17.27 -21.28
N GLY A 463 31.07 -16.27 -21.73
CA GLY A 463 30.45 -16.27 -23.04
C GLY A 463 29.06 -16.90 -23.10
N THR A 464 28.59 -17.53 -22.01
CA THR A 464 27.20 -18.04 -21.94
C THR A 464 26.24 -16.86 -22.15
N GLN A 465 25.44 -16.92 -23.21
CA GLN A 465 24.45 -15.87 -23.51
C GLN A 465 23.29 -15.90 -22.52
N LEU A 466 22.61 -14.76 -22.37
CA LEU A 466 21.35 -14.69 -21.61
C LEU A 466 20.14 -14.60 -22.53
N GLN A 467 19.04 -15.19 -22.07
CA GLN A 467 17.75 -15.23 -22.76
C GLN A 467 16.60 -14.94 -21.79
N LEU A 468 15.40 -14.73 -22.33
CA LEU A 468 14.17 -14.94 -21.57
C LEU A 468 13.79 -16.41 -21.56
N TYR A 469 13.36 -16.91 -20.41
CA TYR A 469 12.77 -18.24 -20.31
C TYR A 469 11.72 -18.32 -19.19
N THR A 470 10.86 -19.33 -19.26
CA THR A 470 9.86 -19.62 -18.22
C THR A 470 10.56 -19.72 -16.86
N CYS A 471 10.04 -18.98 -15.89
CA CYS A 471 10.56 -19.00 -14.52
C CYS A 471 10.40 -20.39 -13.92
N SER A 472 11.52 -21.01 -13.52
CA SER A 472 11.57 -22.40 -13.05
C SER A 472 12.02 -22.55 -11.59
N GLY A 473 12.51 -21.45 -10.98
CA GLY A 473 13.23 -21.50 -9.70
C GLY A 473 14.65 -22.10 -9.81
N GLY A 474 15.10 -22.42 -11.03
CA GLY A 474 16.44 -22.92 -11.31
C GLY A 474 17.54 -21.94 -10.93
N SER A 475 18.70 -22.46 -10.51
CA SER A 475 19.83 -21.64 -10.07
C SER A 475 20.43 -20.76 -11.17
N ASN A 476 20.22 -21.10 -12.44
CA ASN A 476 20.63 -20.33 -13.61
C ASN A 476 19.72 -19.11 -13.89
N GLN A 477 18.63 -18.96 -13.13
CA GLN A 477 17.71 -17.81 -13.17
C GLN A 477 17.76 -16.98 -11.88
N ARG A 478 18.74 -17.25 -10.99
CA ARG A 478 18.91 -16.53 -9.73
C ARG A 478 20.13 -15.63 -9.77
N TRP A 479 19.95 -14.41 -9.27
CA TRP A 479 20.91 -13.32 -9.38
C TRP A 479 21.04 -12.59 -8.04
N THR A 480 22.23 -12.09 -7.76
CA THR A 480 22.49 -11.18 -6.64
C THR A 480 23.07 -9.89 -7.19
N LEU A 481 22.46 -8.76 -6.83
CA LEU A 481 23.03 -7.44 -7.12
C LEU A 481 24.02 -7.08 -6.02
N SER A 482 25.31 -7.00 -6.35
CA SER A 482 26.37 -6.62 -5.42
C SER A 482 26.95 -5.26 -5.81
N SER A 483 26.84 -4.29 -4.91
CA SER A 483 27.47 -2.97 -4.98
C SER A 483 28.97 -3.04 -4.68
#